data_AF-B5GBU9-F1
#
_entry.id   AF-B5GBU9-F1
#
_cell.length_a   1.000
_cell.length_b   1.000
_cell.length_c   1.000
_cell.angle_alpha   90.00
_cell.angle_beta   90.00
_cell.angle_gamma   90.00
#
_symmetry.space_group_name_H-M   'P 1'
#
loop_
_entity.id
_entity.type
_entity.pdbx_description
1 polymer ?
#
loop_
_entity_poly.entity_id
_entity_poly.type
_entity_poly.pdbx_seq_one_letter_code
_entity_poly.pdbx_strand_id
1 'polypeptide(L)'
;MADNTEQSAEPAATPTAAGKRAAARQERRAARLAKQIGSFARRHGGAEGQLAYVGQRGTRIVLVGEDGGWGDLFAHDAAVARDAVARAGITLHDEFAGDFAAKVRTGAYEWRRMAGIQVGG
;
A
#
# COMPACT_ATOMS: atom_id res chain seq x y z
N MET A 1 -4.08 -53.20 -19.26
CA MET A 1 -3.55 -52.16 -18.35
C MET A 1 -3.29 -50.96 -19.22
N ALA A 2 -4.09 -49.90 -19.05
CA ALA A 2 -4.20 -48.80 -20.00
C ALA A 2 -3.00 -47.84 -19.89
N ASP A 3 -2.57 -47.41 -21.08
CA ASP A 3 -1.44 -46.53 -21.36
C ASP A 3 -1.45 -45.21 -20.60
N ASN A 4 -0.24 -44.82 -20.24
CA ASN A 4 0.15 -43.65 -19.49
C ASN A 4 -0.19 -42.37 -20.28
N THR A 5 -1.14 -41.58 -19.79
CA THR A 5 -1.40 -40.22 -20.31
C THR A 5 -0.31 -39.28 -19.81
N GLU A 6 0.74 -39.13 -20.61
CA GLU A 6 1.69 -38.02 -20.48
C GLU A 6 0.97 -36.74 -20.91
N GLN A 7 0.52 -35.98 -19.90
CA GLN A 7 0.00 -34.64 -20.10
C GLN A 7 1.17 -33.72 -20.48
N SER A 8 1.30 -33.46 -21.78
CA SER A 8 2.21 -32.47 -22.34
C SER A 8 2.06 -31.13 -21.61
N ALA A 9 3.08 -30.76 -20.83
CA ALA A 9 3.22 -29.43 -20.29
C ALA A 9 3.47 -28.45 -21.45
N GLU A 10 2.49 -27.62 -21.77
CA GLU A 10 2.68 -26.51 -22.70
C GLU A 10 3.80 -25.59 -22.17
N PRO A 11 4.77 -25.17 -23.00
CA PRO A 11 5.84 -24.31 -22.56
C PRO A 11 5.26 -22.94 -22.19
N ALA A 12 5.51 -22.49 -20.95
CA ALA A 12 5.13 -21.17 -20.47
C ALA A 12 5.60 -20.09 -21.45
N ALA A 13 4.66 -19.35 -22.02
CA ALA A 13 4.94 -18.31 -23.01
C ALA A 13 5.96 -17.29 -22.46
N THR A 14 7.05 -17.09 -23.20
CA THR A 14 8.11 -16.14 -22.85
C THR A 14 7.53 -14.72 -22.74
N PRO A 15 7.77 -13.98 -21.63
CA PRO A 15 7.18 -12.67 -21.45
C PRO A 15 7.66 -11.68 -22.51
N THR A 16 6.70 -10.99 -23.14
CA THR A 16 6.95 -9.99 -24.19
C THR A 16 7.76 -8.80 -23.66
N ALA A 17 8.46 -8.09 -24.55
CA ALA A 17 9.21 -6.88 -24.19
C ALA A 17 8.30 -5.80 -23.55
N ALA A 18 7.04 -5.70 -23.99
CA ALA A 18 6.05 -4.80 -23.39
C ALA A 18 5.70 -5.20 -21.95
N GLY A 19 5.52 -6.50 -21.69
CA GLY A 19 5.29 -7.06 -20.36
C GLY A 19 6.45 -6.75 -19.41
N LYS A 20 7.70 -6.97 -19.86
CA LYS A 20 8.91 -6.65 -19.08
C LYS A 20 8.98 -5.16 -18.72
N ARG A 21 8.67 -4.26 -19.66
CA ARG A 21 8.63 -2.81 -19.41
C ARG A 21 7.54 -2.42 -18.42
N ALA A 22 6.38 -3.07 -18.46
CA ALA A 22 5.29 -2.84 -17.51
C ALA A 22 5.68 -3.28 -16.10
N ALA A 23 6.25 -4.48 -15.94
CA ALA A 23 6.75 -4.97 -14.66
C ALA A 23 7.80 -4.03 -14.05
N ALA A 24 8.78 -3.58 -14.84
CA ALA A 24 9.79 -2.63 -14.38
C ALA A 24 9.19 -1.28 -13.93
N ARG A 25 8.09 -0.83 -14.55
CA ARG A 25 7.36 0.38 -14.09
C ARG A 25 6.70 0.15 -12.74
N GLN A 26 6.08 -1.00 -12.53
CA GLN A 26 5.43 -1.33 -11.26
C GLN A 26 6.45 -1.47 -10.13
N GLU A 27 7.59 -2.10 -10.39
CA GLU A 27 8.69 -2.20 -9.43
C GLU A 27 9.23 -0.81 -9.01
N ARG A 28 9.44 0.10 -9.98
CA ARG A 28 9.86 1.48 -9.67
C ARG A 28 8.83 2.23 -8.83
N ARG A 29 7.54 1.98 -9.06
CA ARG A 29 6.44 2.57 -8.27
C ARG A 29 6.44 2.02 -6.84
N ALA A 30 6.56 0.71 -6.67
CA ALA A 30 6.66 0.07 -5.36
C ALA A 30 7.87 0.60 -4.58
N ALA A 31 9.04 0.68 -5.22
CA ALA A 31 10.25 1.25 -4.61
C ALA A 31 10.07 2.72 -4.19
N ARG A 32 9.37 3.53 -4.99
CA ARG A 32 9.07 4.94 -4.65
C ARG A 32 8.13 5.03 -3.44
N LEU A 33 7.07 4.24 -3.42
CA LEU A 33 6.14 4.18 -2.29
C LEU A 33 6.84 3.70 -1.01
N ALA A 34 7.65 2.66 -1.09
CA ALA A 34 8.45 2.17 0.04
C ALA A 34 9.36 3.27 0.64
N LYS A 35 9.99 4.09 -0.21
CA LYS A 35 10.78 5.25 0.25
C LYS A 35 9.91 6.30 0.96
N GLN A 36 8.68 6.54 0.49
CA GLN A 36 7.74 7.46 1.14
C GLN A 36 7.26 6.91 2.48
N ILE A 37 6.94 5.62 2.57
CA ILE A 37 6.60 4.93 3.82
C ILE A 37 7.75 5.04 4.81
N GLY A 38 8.99 4.70 4.42
CA GLY A 38 10.15 4.82 5.30
C GLY A 38 10.44 6.26 5.72
N SER A 39 10.17 7.24 4.86
CA SER A 39 10.27 8.67 5.20
C SER A 39 9.23 9.09 6.23
N PHE A 40 7.99 8.60 6.11
CA PHE A 40 6.95 8.78 7.11
C PHE A 40 7.36 8.13 8.44
N ALA A 41 7.74 6.84 8.44
CA ALA A 41 8.15 6.12 9.65
C ALA A 41 9.27 6.84 10.41
N ARG A 42 10.32 7.31 9.72
CA ARG A 42 11.41 8.07 10.34
C ARG A 42 10.96 9.37 11.01
N ARG A 43 9.97 10.08 10.44
CA ARG A 43 9.45 11.32 11.03
C ARG A 43 8.59 11.07 12.27
N HIS A 44 7.93 9.92 12.34
CA HIS A 44 6.90 9.62 13.33
C HIS A 44 7.33 8.58 14.39
N GLY A 45 8.63 8.25 14.45
CA GLY A 45 9.18 7.29 15.43
C GLY A 45 8.94 5.81 15.10
N GLY A 46 8.35 5.54 13.94
CA GLY A 46 7.89 4.22 13.50
C GLY A 46 6.64 4.38 12.63
N ALA A 47 6.21 3.30 12.00
CA ALA A 47 4.91 3.27 11.33
C ALA A 47 4.37 1.85 11.24
N GLU A 48 3.06 1.75 11.35
CA GLU A 48 2.26 0.58 10.99
C GLU A 48 1.29 1.01 9.88
N GLY A 49 0.70 0.05 9.17
CA GLY A 49 -0.19 0.38 8.07
C GLY A 49 -1.30 -0.61 7.81
N GLN A 50 -2.22 -0.19 6.94
CA GLN A 50 -3.35 -1.01 6.49
C GLN A 50 -3.59 -0.76 5.00
N LEU A 51 -3.99 -1.81 4.28
CA LEU A 51 -4.30 -1.73 2.85
C LEU A 51 -5.82 -1.64 2.63
N ALA A 52 -6.33 -0.47 2.28
CA ALA A 52 -7.73 -0.25 1.93
C ALA A 52 -7.94 -0.34 0.41
N TYR A 53 -8.57 -1.42 -0.06
CA TYR A 53 -8.88 -1.63 -1.48
C TYR A 53 -10.02 -0.71 -1.93
N VAL A 54 -9.79 0.08 -2.99
CA VAL A 54 -10.73 1.06 -3.54
C VAL A 54 -11.24 0.57 -4.90
N GLY A 55 -11.73 -0.68 -4.92
CA GLY A 55 -12.18 -1.35 -6.13
C GLY A 55 -11.14 -1.30 -7.26
N GLN A 56 -11.60 -1.00 -8.49
CA GLN A 56 -10.74 -0.93 -9.68
C GLN A 56 -9.77 0.27 -9.68
N ARG A 57 -9.92 1.23 -8.78
CA ARG A 57 -9.07 2.44 -8.77
C ARG A 57 -7.68 2.15 -8.22
N GLY A 58 -7.56 1.15 -7.34
CA GLY A 58 -6.32 0.79 -6.68
C GLY A 58 -6.47 0.53 -5.18
N THR A 59 -5.39 0.69 -4.46
CA THR A 59 -5.26 0.43 -3.01
C THR A 59 -4.68 1.65 -2.32
N ARG A 60 -5.35 2.10 -1.26
CA ARG A 60 -4.83 3.08 -0.30
C ARG A 60 -3.98 2.36 0.73
N ILE A 61 -2.84 2.95 1.05
CA ILE A 61 -1.92 2.51 2.10
C ILE A 61 -2.07 3.54 3.21
N VAL A 62 -2.88 3.21 4.21
CA VAL A 62 -3.05 4.04 5.40
C VAL A 62 -1.88 3.77 6.33
N LEU A 63 -1.22 4.83 6.80
CA LEU A 63 -0.08 4.76 7.70
C LEU A 63 -0.44 5.46 9.01
N VAL A 64 -0.08 4.83 10.14
CA VAL A 64 -0.16 5.44 11.46
C VAL A 64 1.21 5.31 12.13
N GLY A 65 1.74 6.43 12.58
CA GLY A 65 3.02 6.52 13.28
C GLY A 65 2.89 6.27 14.78
N GLU A 66 4.01 6.02 15.45
CA GLU A 66 4.05 5.83 16.91
C GLU A 66 3.64 7.09 17.68
N ASP A 67 3.88 8.27 17.10
CA ASP A 67 3.43 9.55 17.64
C ASP A 67 1.92 9.82 17.44
N GLY A 68 1.21 8.91 16.76
CA GLY A 68 -0.20 8.99 16.40
C GLY A 68 -0.50 9.83 15.15
N GLY A 69 0.53 10.38 14.50
CA GLY A 69 0.38 10.99 13.18
C GLY A 69 -0.06 9.96 12.14
N TRP A 70 -0.85 10.37 11.16
CA TRP A 70 -1.35 9.47 10.13
C TRP A 70 -1.27 10.09 8.74
N GLY A 71 -1.23 9.24 7.73
CA GLY A 71 -1.15 9.65 6.33
C GLY A 71 -1.61 8.55 5.40
N ASP A 72 -1.77 8.88 4.12
CA ASP A 72 -2.22 7.95 3.09
C ASP A 72 -1.34 8.06 1.85
N LEU A 73 -1.02 6.91 1.25
CA LEU A 73 -0.43 6.81 -0.07
C LEU A 73 -1.33 5.98 -0.97
N PHE A 74 -1.32 6.26 -2.27
CA PHE A 74 -2.15 5.52 -3.22
C PHE A 74 -1.33 4.75 -4.25
N ALA A 75 -1.68 3.50 -4.48
CA ALA A 75 -1.17 2.68 -5.57
C ALA A 75 -2.33 2.27 -6.49
N HIS A 76 -2.18 2.46 -7.80
CA HIS A 76 -3.17 2.03 -8.80
C HIS A 76 -3.23 0.51 -9.02
N ASP A 77 -2.49 -0.26 -8.22
CA ASP A 77 -2.37 -1.70 -8.32
C ASP A 77 -2.13 -2.28 -6.92
N ALA A 78 -2.92 -3.29 -6.56
CA ALA A 78 -2.86 -3.94 -5.26
C ALA A 78 -1.52 -4.64 -4.98
N ALA A 79 -0.90 -5.24 -6.00
CA ALA A 79 0.40 -5.89 -5.86
C ALA A 79 1.50 -4.86 -5.62
N VAL A 80 1.42 -3.68 -6.26
CA VAL A 80 2.34 -2.57 -6.00
C VAL A 80 2.24 -2.07 -4.56
N ALA A 81 1.03 -1.96 -4.00
CA ALA A 81 0.85 -1.57 -2.60
C ALA A 81 1.46 -2.58 -1.63
N ARG A 82 1.19 -3.88 -1.85
CA ARG A 82 1.77 -4.96 -1.03
C ARG A 82 3.29 -5.00 -1.10
N ASP A 83 3.86 -4.89 -2.31
CA ASP A 83 5.31 -4.87 -2.52
C ASP A 83 5.94 -3.64 -1.82
N ALA A 84 5.30 -2.47 -1.91
CA ALA A 84 5.79 -1.27 -1.24
C ALA A 84 5.84 -1.42 0.30
N VAL A 85 4.79 -1.96 0.91
CA VAL A 85 4.73 -2.20 2.36
C VAL A 85 5.76 -3.24 2.77
N ALA A 86 5.86 -4.36 2.05
CA ALA A 86 6.84 -5.39 2.32
C ALA A 86 8.28 -4.86 2.26
N ARG A 87 8.61 -4.05 1.25
CA ARG A 87 9.92 -3.39 1.12
C ARG A 87 10.19 -2.36 2.23
N ALA A 88 9.15 -1.70 2.72
CA ALA A 88 9.28 -0.74 3.81
C ALA A 88 9.48 -1.41 5.18
N GLY A 89 9.08 -2.67 5.32
CA GLY A 89 9.27 -3.45 6.55
C GLY A 89 8.41 -2.97 7.71
N ILE A 90 7.22 -2.43 7.44
CA ILE A 90 6.26 -2.01 8.47
C ILE A 90 5.27 -3.14 8.80
N THR A 91 4.75 -3.15 10.02
CA THR A 91 3.64 -4.04 10.40
C THR A 91 2.41 -3.67 9.58
N LEU A 92 1.77 -4.68 8.98
CA LEU A 92 0.53 -4.53 8.23
C LEU A 92 -0.62 -5.16 9.01
N HIS A 93 -1.70 -4.40 9.16
CA HIS A 93 -2.96 -4.83 9.75
C HIS A 93 -3.97 -5.18 8.66
N ASP A 94 -4.76 -6.23 8.90
CA ASP A 94 -5.84 -6.62 7.98
C ASP A 94 -6.98 -5.59 8.02
N GLU A 95 -7.32 -5.11 9.21
CA GLU A 95 -8.40 -4.16 9.44
C GLU A 95 -7.90 -2.87 10.11
N PHE A 96 -8.57 -1.76 9.81
CA PHE A 96 -8.35 -0.49 10.50
C PHE A 96 -9.18 -0.45 11.78
N ALA A 97 -8.73 -1.18 12.81
CA ALA A 97 -9.49 -1.37 14.06
C ALA A 97 -8.58 -1.52 15.28
N GLY A 98 -9.19 -1.67 16.46
CA GLY A 98 -8.52 -1.99 17.72
C GLY A 98 -7.39 -1.03 18.07
N ASP A 99 -6.29 -1.60 18.56
CA ASP A 99 -5.10 -0.84 19.00
C ASP A 99 -4.47 -0.04 17.86
N PHE A 100 -4.55 -0.51 16.62
CA PHE A 100 -4.04 0.21 15.45
C PHE A 100 -4.84 1.49 15.20
N ALA A 101 -6.17 1.41 15.20
CA ALA A 101 -7.02 2.59 15.07
C ALA A 101 -6.90 3.53 16.29
N ALA A 102 -6.70 2.98 17.49
CA ALA A 102 -6.56 3.74 18.73
C ALA A 102 -5.28 4.60 18.79
N LYS A 103 -4.24 4.27 18.00
CA LYS A 103 -3.02 5.08 17.89
C LYS A 103 -3.26 6.46 17.24
N VAL A 104 -4.27 6.59 16.38
CA VAL A 104 -4.50 7.83 15.63
C VAL A 104 -4.77 9.01 16.57
N ARG A 105 -4.00 10.07 16.39
CA ARG A 105 -4.22 11.35 17.07
C ARG A 105 -4.58 12.42 16.05
N THR A 106 -5.85 12.78 16.01
CA THR A 106 -6.33 13.99 15.34
C THR A 106 -6.55 15.07 16.39
N GLY A 107 -5.64 16.04 16.43
CA GLY A 107 -5.72 17.18 17.34
C GLY A 107 -6.74 18.21 16.89
N ALA A 108 -7.03 19.18 17.76
CA ALA A 108 -8.01 20.24 17.46
C ALA A 108 -7.67 21.03 16.18
N TYR A 109 -6.39 21.12 15.80
CA TYR A 109 -5.96 21.76 14.57
C TYR A 109 -6.35 20.96 13.32
N GLU A 110 -6.11 19.65 13.34
CA GLU A 110 -6.48 18.71 12.28
C GLU A 110 -8.00 18.67 12.12
N TRP A 111 -8.73 18.61 13.23
CA TRP A 111 -10.20 18.69 13.25
C TRP A 111 -10.72 19.96 12.60
N ARG A 112 -10.12 21.13 12.86
CA ARG A 112 -10.52 22.39 12.21
C ARG A 112 -10.32 22.36 10.69
N ARG A 113 -9.29 21.68 10.17
CA ARG A 113 -9.12 21.51 8.72
C ARG A 113 -10.12 20.53 8.13
N MET A 114 -10.45 19.47 8.85
CA MET A 114 -11.36 18.41 8.38
C MET A 114 -12.82 18.81 8.43
N ALA A 115 -13.20 19.66 9.41
CA ALA A 115 -14.56 20.18 9.55
C ALA A 115 -14.98 21.09 8.38
N GLY A 116 -14.05 21.47 7.49
CA GLY A 116 -14.28 22.47 6.46
C GLY A 116 -14.57 23.81 7.11
N ILE A 117 -13.54 24.64 7.31
CA ILE A 117 -13.85 26.02 7.65
C ILE A 117 -14.57 26.61 6.44
N GLN A 118 -15.86 26.97 6.60
CA GLN A 118 -16.53 27.89 5.69
C GLN A 118 -15.92 29.28 5.91
N VAL A 119 -14.67 29.49 5.44
CA VAL A 119 -14.07 30.82 5.38
C VAL A 119 -14.56 31.44 4.09
N GLY A 120 -15.52 32.36 4.20
CA GLY A 120 -15.95 33.23 3.11
C GLY A 120 -17.35 32.95 2.59
N GLY A 121 -18.32 33.70 3.11
CA GLY A 121 -19.43 34.23 2.32
C GLY A 121 -19.12 35.69 1.98
#